data_AF-A0A8H5Q8N7-F1
#
_entry.id   AF-A0A8H5Q8N7-F1
#
_cell.length_a   1.000
_cell.length_b   1.000
_cell.length_c   1.000
_cell.angle_alpha   90.00
_cell.angle_beta   90.00
_cell.angle_gamma   90.00
#
_symmetry.space_group_name_H-M   'P 1'
#
loop_
_entity.id
_entity.type
_entity.pdbx_description
1 polymer ?
#
loop_
_entity_poly.entity_id
_entity_poly.type
_entity_poly.pdbx_seq_one_letter_code
_entity_poly.pdbx_strand_id
1 'polypeptide(L)'
;MTKNVTTTTSNFSFTTAERDILLKLLIFSSRTTTWLLGRNDAPIASIQRWQLLMKQLALTAKILRTGRFVQQFNCAARALTRKHQDYFLAYVTVIRQLLIAVYLTFDNATIFNSIGFIPWKGARRLEIRAFRLWFAAGVCGIVAQIYSLYQLNLPNQVPEKQLLL
;
A
#
# COMPACT_ATOMS: atom_id res chain seq x y z
N MET A 1 -39.91 20.15 30.27
CA MET A 1 -39.28 20.03 28.93
C MET A 1 -38.20 18.96 28.98
N THR A 2 -38.58 17.73 28.69
CA THR A 2 -37.72 16.53 28.67
C THR A 2 -36.87 16.53 27.40
N LYS A 3 -35.54 16.53 27.56
CA LYS A 3 -34.60 16.38 26.44
C LYS A 3 -34.46 14.91 26.12
N ASN A 4 -34.89 14.53 24.92
CA ASN A 4 -34.92 13.16 24.43
C ASN A 4 -33.49 12.67 24.15
N VAL A 5 -33.03 11.71 24.95
CA VAL A 5 -31.82 10.92 24.73
C VAL A 5 -32.15 9.88 23.68
N THR A 6 -32.05 10.23 22.40
CA THR A 6 -32.23 9.27 21.31
C THR A 6 -31.02 9.28 20.38
N THR A 7 -30.33 8.13 20.41
CA THR A 7 -29.57 7.51 19.31
C THR A 7 -28.28 8.19 18.84
N THR A 8 -27.21 8.00 19.61
CA THR A 8 -25.83 7.96 19.09
C THR A 8 -25.62 6.66 18.30
N THR A 9 -26.29 6.49 17.16
CA THR A 9 -25.84 5.50 16.18
C THR A 9 -24.61 6.07 15.51
N SER A 10 -23.44 5.82 16.10
CA SER A 10 -22.16 6.14 15.48
C SER A 10 -22.09 5.39 14.16
N ASN A 11 -22.23 6.10 13.05
CA ASN A 11 -22.01 5.59 11.72
C ASN A 11 -20.55 5.11 11.64
N PHE A 12 -20.30 3.80 11.86
CA PHE A 12 -19.01 3.16 11.66
C PHE A 12 -18.74 3.06 10.16
N SER A 13 -18.43 4.19 9.53
CA SER A 13 -17.96 4.21 8.15
C SER A 13 -16.49 3.81 8.15
N PHE A 14 -16.21 2.55 7.86
CA PHE A 14 -14.83 2.07 7.73
C PHE A 14 -14.07 2.91 6.71
N THR A 15 -12.94 3.44 7.12
CA THR A 15 -12.05 4.17 6.23
C THR A 15 -11.52 3.23 5.13
N THR A 16 -11.15 3.77 3.98
CA THR A 16 -10.63 2.94 2.87
C THR A 16 -9.37 2.15 3.29
N ALA A 17 -8.61 2.66 4.26
CA ALA A 17 -7.45 1.99 4.83
C ALA A 17 -7.85 0.79 5.71
N GLU A 18 -8.85 0.94 6.56
CA GLU A 18 -9.36 -0.15 7.41
C GLU A 18 -9.90 -1.31 6.57
N ARG A 19 -10.60 -1.01 5.47
CA ARG A 19 -11.10 -2.03 4.54
C ARG A 19 -9.96 -2.86 3.91
N ASP A 20 -8.86 -2.23 3.53
CA ASP A 20 -7.68 -2.93 2.97
C ASP A 20 -7.01 -3.83 4.03
N ILE A 21 -6.98 -3.40 5.29
CA ILE A 21 -6.46 -4.22 6.40
C ILE A 21 -7.34 -5.45 6.64
N LEU A 22 -8.67 -5.28 6.67
CA LEU A 22 -9.62 -6.38 6.83
C LEU A 22 -9.51 -7.40 5.69
N LEU A 23 -9.42 -6.92 4.44
CA LEU A 23 -9.22 -7.79 3.27
C LEU A 23 -7.91 -8.58 3.39
N LYS A 24 -6.81 -7.94 3.79
CA LYS A 24 -5.52 -8.62 3.99
C LYS A 24 -5.59 -9.67 5.10
N LEU A 25 -6.27 -9.37 6.20
CA LEU A 25 -6.49 -10.33 7.29
C LEU A 25 -7.23 -11.56 6.79
N LEU A 26 -8.29 -11.36 6.01
CA LEU A 26 -9.10 -12.47 5.49
C LEU A 26 -8.34 -13.31 4.46
N ILE A 27 -7.54 -12.68 3.60
CA ILE A 27 -6.63 -13.38 2.68
C ILE A 27 -5.60 -14.21 3.45
N PHE A 28 -4.99 -13.64 4.49
CA PHE A 28 -3.99 -14.33 5.30
C PHE A 28 -4.60 -15.49 6.09
N SER A 29 -5.80 -15.29 6.65
CA SER A 29 -6.59 -16.35 7.30
C SER A 29 -6.84 -17.50 6.34
N SER A 30 -7.34 -17.24 5.12
CA SER A 30 -7.58 -18.28 4.11
C SER A 30 -6.30 -19.05 3.73
N ARG A 31 -5.15 -18.36 3.62
CA ARG A 31 -3.87 -19.01 3.36
C ARG A 31 -3.45 -19.93 4.51
N THR A 32 -3.62 -19.48 5.75
CA THR A 32 -3.35 -20.28 6.95
C THR A 32 -4.26 -21.50 7.02
N THR A 33 -5.55 -21.35 6.73
CA THR A 33 -6.50 -22.47 6.65
C THR A 33 -6.11 -23.47 5.57
N THR A 34 -5.73 -23.01 4.38
CA THR A 34 -5.27 -23.88 3.29
C THR A 34 -4.04 -24.70 3.70
N TRP A 35 -3.08 -24.08 4.39
CA TRP A 35 -1.89 -24.75 4.91
C TRP A 35 -2.22 -25.77 6.01
N LEU A 36 -3.14 -25.41 6.92
CA LEU A 36 -3.59 -26.29 8.00
C LEU A 36 -4.34 -27.51 7.46
N LEU A 37 -5.24 -27.32 6.50
CA LEU A 37 -5.96 -28.41 5.83
C LEU A 37 -5.01 -29.33 5.04
N GLY A 38 -3.96 -28.76 4.44
CA GLY A 38 -2.92 -29.53 3.76
C GLY A 38 -2.08 -30.39 4.70
N ARG A 39 -2.05 -30.11 6.01
CA ARG A 39 -1.38 -30.95 7.01
C ARG A 39 -2.24 -32.10 7.54
N ASN A 40 -3.57 -31.99 7.42
CA ASN A 40 -4.52 -32.94 7.98
C ASN A 40 -5.10 -33.89 6.92
N ASP A 41 -4.43 -34.04 5.76
CA ASP A 41 -4.89 -34.82 4.60
C ASP A 41 -6.36 -34.55 4.22
N ALA A 42 -6.79 -33.30 4.34
CA ALA A 42 -8.15 -32.89 4.04
C ALA A 42 -8.47 -33.03 2.55
N PRO A 43 -9.74 -33.26 2.18
CA PRO A 43 -10.13 -33.43 0.78
C PRO A 43 -9.75 -32.20 -0.06
N ILE A 44 -9.19 -32.47 -1.24
CA ILE A 44 -8.67 -31.46 -2.19
C ILE A 44 -9.76 -30.42 -2.54
N ALA A 45 -11.02 -30.83 -2.60
CA ALA A 45 -12.16 -29.93 -2.82
C ALA A 45 -12.27 -28.82 -1.76
N SER A 46 -11.99 -29.13 -0.49
CA SER A 46 -12.03 -28.13 0.59
C SER A 46 -10.87 -27.14 0.47
N ILE A 47 -9.68 -27.62 0.11
CA ILE A 47 -8.50 -26.77 -0.15
C ILE A 47 -8.78 -25.81 -1.31
N GLN A 48 -9.37 -26.31 -2.40
CA GLN A 48 -9.71 -25.50 -3.58
C GLN A 48 -10.73 -24.40 -3.28
N ARG A 49 -11.72 -24.65 -2.41
CA ARG A 49 -12.70 -23.63 -1.98
C ARG A 49 -12.01 -22.45 -1.28
N TRP A 50 -11.10 -22.73 -0.35
CA TRP A 50 -10.34 -21.68 0.35
C TRP A 50 -9.42 -20.91 -0.61
N GLN A 51 -8.78 -21.61 -1.56
CA GLN A 51 -7.99 -20.96 -2.60
C GLN A 51 -8.84 -20.07 -3.53
N LEU A 52 -10.05 -20.49 -3.88
CA LEU A 52 -10.98 -19.68 -4.67
C LEU A 52 -11.37 -18.41 -3.89
N LEU A 53 -11.74 -18.55 -2.62
CA LEU A 53 -12.05 -17.43 -1.74
C LEU A 53 -10.88 -16.45 -1.65
N MET A 54 -9.66 -16.95 -1.45
CA MET A 54 -8.43 -16.15 -1.44
C MET A 54 -8.27 -15.36 -2.74
N LYS A 55 -8.46 -16.01 -3.90
CA LYS A 55 -8.34 -15.36 -5.22
C LYS A 55 -9.37 -14.25 -5.39
N GLN A 56 -10.62 -14.49 -5.03
CA GLN A 56 -11.68 -13.48 -5.13
C GLN A 56 -11.40 -12.28 -4.21
N LEU A 57 -10.98 -12.53 -2.97
CA LEU A 57 -10.62 -11.46 -2.04
C LEU A 57 -9.39 -10.67 -2.49
N ALA A 58 -8.40 -11.33 -3.09
CA ALA A 58 -7.23 -10.66 -3.66
C ALA A 58 -7.61 -9.78 -4.86
N LEU A 59 -8.54 -10.22 -5.71
CA LEU A 59 -9.10 -9.41 -6.79
C LEU A 59 -9.85 -8.19 -6.24
N THR A 60 -10.71 -8.38 -5.25
CA THR A 60 -11.43 -7.27 -4.58
C THR A 60 -10.46 -6.27 -3.95
N ALA A 61 -9.40 -6.73 -3.30
CA ALA A 61 -8.36 -5.84 -2.76
C ALA A 61 -7.60 -5.07 -3.85
N LYS A 62 -7.34 -5.72 -4.99
CA LYS A 62 -6.72 -5.06 -6.16
C LYS A 62 -7.64 -3.98 -6.73
N ILE A 63 -8.94 -4.27 -6.84
CA ILE A 63 -9.96 -3.30 -7.28
C ILE A 63 -10.06 -2.13 -6.28
N LEU A 64 -10.13 -2.40 -4.98
CA LEU A 64 -10.23 -1.33 -3.97
C LEU A 64 -8.98 -0.43 -3.95
N ARG A 65 -7.82 -0.95 -4.36
CA ARG A 65 -6.58 -0.18 -4.48
C ARG A 65 -6.54 0.68 -5.75
N THR A 66 -7.41 0.43 -6.73
CA THR A 66 -7.51 1.30 -7.91
C THR A 66 -7.90 2.71 -7.53
N GLY A 67 -7.29 3.70 -8.19
CA GLY A 67 -7.50 5.11 -7.89
C GLY A 67 -6.54 5.72 -6.85
N ARG A 68 -5.79 4.93 -6.08
CA ARG A 68 -4.72 5.47 -5.20
C ARG A 68 -3.53 6.07 -5.96
N PHE A 69 -3.41 5.83 -7.26
CA PHE A 69 -2.31 6.37 -8.08
C PHE A 69 -2.36 7.90 -8.16
N VAL A 70 -3.55 8.49 -8.28
CA VAL A 70 -3.74 9.96 -8.33
C VAL A 70 -3.26 10.62 -7.04
N GLN A 71 -3.53 10.00 -5.89
CA GLN A 71 -3.04 10.48 -4.60
C GLN A 71 -1.51 10.46 -4.55
N GLN A 72 -0.87 9.43 -5.11
CA GLN A 72 0.57 9.33 -5.11
C GLN A 72 1.24 10.35 -6.04
N PHE A 73 0.64 10.66 -7.20
CA PHE A 73 1.09 11.76 -8.05
C PHE A 73 0.95 13.11 -7.35
N ASN A 74 -0.17 13.35 -6.64
CA ASN A 74 -0.35 14.56 -5.86
C ASN A 74 0.64 14.67 -4.69
N CYS A 75 0.97 13.56 -4.03
CA CYS A 75 2.03 13.52 -3.03
C CYS A 75 3.39 13.87 -3.64
N ALA A 76 3.73 13.29 -4.79
CA ALA A 76 4.98 13.59 -5.50
C ALA A 76 5.05 15.08 -5.91
N ALA A 77 3.96 15.64 -6.43
CA ALA A 77 3.87 17.06 -6.76
C ALA A 77 4.03 17.95 -5.53
N ARG A 78 3.37 17.62 -4.41
CA ARG A 78 3.54 18.34 -3.13
C ARG A 78 4.94 18.21 -2.56
N ALA A 79 5.58 17.06 -2.73
CA ALA A 79 6.96 16.84 -2.32
C ALA A 79 7.92 17.70 -3.15
N LEU A 80 7.65 17.94 -4.43
CA LEU A 80 8.43 18.87 -5.26
C LEU A 80 8.28 20.34 -4.81
N THR A 81 7.10 20.75 -4.35
CA THR A 81 6.82 22.16 -3.97
C THR A 81 7.26 22.52 -2.55
N ARG A 82 7.52 21.55 -1.66
CA ARG A 82 7.97 21.85 -0.30
C ARG A 82 9.39 22.44 -0.31
N LYS A 83 9.62 23.48 0.50
CA LYS A 83 10.98 23.92 0.85
C LYS A 83 11.61 22.82 1.70
N HIS A 84 12.68 22.21 1.19
CA HIS A 84 13.41 21.15 1.89
C HIS A 84 14.63 21.74 2.56
N GLN A 85 14.83 21.37 3.82
CA GLN A 85 16.03 21.71 4.58
C GLN A 85 17.25 20.92 4.06
N ASP A 86 17.01 19.68 3.60
CA ASP A 86 18.01 18.80 2.99
C ASP A 86 17.60 18.37 1.57
N TYR A 87 18.34 18.87 0.58
CA TYR A 87 18.07 18.58 -0.84
C TYR A 87 18.19 17.10 -1.19
N PHE A 88 19.11 16.36 -0.56
CA PHE A 88 19.28 14.92 -0.84
C PHE A 88 18.05 14.10 -0.43
N LEU A 89 17.51 14.34 0.77
CA LEU A 89 16.30 13.67 1.25
C LEU A 89 15.09 14.01 0.38
N ALA A 90 15.00 15.27 -0.07
CA ALA A 90 13.97 15.73 -0.98
C ALA A 90 13.96 14.95 -2.30
N TYR A 91 15.12 14.83 -2.96
CA TYR A 91 15.21 14.10 -4.22
C TYR A 91 14.85 12.63 -4.06
N VAL A 92 15.38 11.96 -3.03
CA VAL A 92 15.10 10.54 -2.77
C VAL A 92 13.62 10.31 -2.47
N THR A 93 12.98 11.20 -1.70
CA THR A 93 11.55 11.07 -1.37
C THR A 93 10.65 11.35 -2.58
N VAL A 94 10.99 12.31 -3.44
CA VAL A 94 10.28 12.58 -4.70
C VAL A 94 10.41 11.40 -5.66
N ILE A 95 11.64 10.90 -5.87
CA ILE A 95 11.91 9.73 -6.72
C ILE A 95 11.11 8.54 -6.22
N ARG A 96 11.14 8.24 -4.92
CA ARG A 96 10.34 7.16 -4.31
C ARG A 96 8.86 7.32 -4.61
N GLN A 97 8.31 8.52 -4.44
CA GLN A 97 6.88 8.75 -4.67
C GLN A 97 6.51 8.62 -6.15
N LEU A 98 7.36 9.06 -7.06
CA LEU A 98 7.21 8.86 -8.50
C LEU A 98 7.28 7.38 -8.89
N LEU A 99 8.26 6.62 -8.39
CA LEU A 99 8.37 5.19 -8.68
C LEU A 99 7.13 4.41 -8.19
N ILE A 100 6.59 4.77 -7.01
CA ILE A 100 5.34 4.16 -6.50
C ILE A 100 4.16 4.55 -7.39
N ALA A 101 4.10 5.79 -7.86
CA ALA A 101 3.03 6.24 -8.74
C ALA A 101 3.05 5.49 -10.08
N VAL A 102 4.23 5.37 -10.71
CA VAL A 102 4.43 4.63 -11.96
C VAL A 102 4.13 3.14 -11.77
N TYR A 103 4.60 2.53 -10.67
CA TYR A 103 4.24 1.16 -10.29
C TYR A 103 2.72 0.98 -10.24
N LEU A 104 2.03 1.88 -9.55
CA LEU A 104 0.59 1.77 -9.35
C LEU A 104 -0.17 2.01 -10.67
N THR A 105 0.32 2.86 -11.57
CA THR A 105 -0.25 2.99 -12.93
C THR A 105 -0.16 1.68 -13.71
N PHE A 106 0.98 1.00 -13.67
CA PHE A 106 1.13 -0.31 -14.31
C PHE A 106 0.27 -1.38 -13.64
N ASP A 107 0.18 -1.39 -12.31
CA ASP A 107 -0.70 -2.30 -11.57
C ASP A 107 -2.18 -2.08 -11.96
N ASN A 108 -2.62 -0.82 -12.06
CA ASN A 108 -3.97 -0.47 -12.53
C ASN A 108 -4.24 -0.94 -13.97
N ALA A 109 -3.27 -0.79 -14.88
CA ALA A 109 -3.41 -1.24 -16.26
C ALA A 109 -3.60 -2.77 -16.37
N THR A 110 -3.00 -3.54 -15.45
CA THR A 110 -3.13 -5.01 -15.44
C THR A 110 -4.48 -5.50 -14.90
N ILE A 111 -5.30 -4.62 -14.32
CA ILE A 111 -6.58 -5.01 -13.70
C ILE A 111 -7.60 -5.45 -14.73
N PHE A 112 -7.62 -4.82 -15.91
CA PHE A 112 -8.46 -5.27 -17.02
C PHE A 112 -8.17 -6.73 -17.42
N ASN A 113 -6.90 -7.13 -17.35
CA ASN A 113 -6.50 -8.53 -17.55
C ASN A 113 -6.87 -9.40 -16.34
N SER A 114 -6.68 -8.91 -15.10
CA SER A 114 -7.04 -9.67 -13.89
C SER A 114 -8.54 -9.92 -13.72
N ILE A 115 -9.40 -9.02 -14.24
CA ILE A 115 -10.86 -9.17 -14.26
C ILE A 115 -11.31 -10.12 -15.39
N GLY A 116 -10.45 -10.42 -16.36
CA GLY A 116 -10.76 -11.29 -17.50
C GLY A 116 -11.55 -10.59 -18.62
N PHE A 117 -11.69 -9.27 -18.57
CA PHE A 117 -12.41 -8.51 -19.60
C PHE A 117 -11.65 -8.52 -20.93
N ILE A 118 -10.32 -8.36 -20.90
CA ILE A 118 -9.45 -8.41 -22.08
C ILE A 118 -8.22 -9.27 -21.75
N PRO A 119 -8.13 -10.52 -22.25
CA PRO A 119 -6.95 -11.35 -22.03
C PRO A 119 -5.75 -10.78 -22.81
N TRP A 120 -4.79 -10.21 -22.08
CA TRP A 120 -3.60 -9.60 -22.67
C TRP A 120 -2.37 -10.47 -22.43
N LYS A 121 -1.81 -11.04 -23.50
CA LYS A 121 -0.56 -11.85 -23.46
C LYS A 121 0.64 -11.09 -22.88
N GLY A 122 0.61 -9.75 -22.89
CA GLY A 122 1.66 -8.88 -22.34
C GLY A 122 1.56 -8.58 -20.85
N ALA A 123 0.43 -8.87 -20.20
CA ALA A 123 0.15 -8.45 -18.82
C ALA A 123 1.23 -8.93 -17.83
N ARG A 124 1.66 -10.19 -17.94
CA ARG A 124 2.71 -10.75 -17.07
C ARG A 124 4.04 -10.02 -17.17
N ARG A 125 4.41 -9.56 -18.38
CA ARG A 125 5.65 -8.77 -18.57
C ARG A 125 5.54 -7.39 -17.92
N LEU A 126 4.35 -6.80 -17.97
CA LEU A 126 4.06 -5.52 -17.34
C LEU A 126 4.11 -5.62 -15.82
N GLU A 127 3.52 -6.68 -15.25
CA GLU A 127 3.59 -6.97 -13.81
C GLU A 127 5.03 -7.11 -13.33
N ILE A 128 5.87 -7.86 -14.05
CA ILE A 128 7.29 -8.02 -13.70
C ILE A 128 8.02 -6.66 -13.69
N ARG A 129 7.75 -5.79 -14.68
CA ARG A 129 8.32 -4.44 -14.73
C ARG A 129 7.82 -3.57 -13.57
N ALA A 130 6.52 -3.67 -13.26
CA ALA A 130 5.94 -2.98 -12.11
C ALA A 130 6.63 -3.42 -10.81
N PHE A 131 6.83 -4.72 -10.58
CA PHE A 131 7.53 -5.22 -9.41
C PHE A 131 8.98 -4.74 -9.30
N ARG A 132 9.69 -4.59 -10.43
CA ARG A 132 11.04 -3.97 -10.44
C ARG A 132 11.01 -2.51 -10.00
N LEU A 133 10.02 -1.74 -10.43
CA LEU A 133 9.84 -0.35 -10.00
C LEU A 133 9.47 -0.24 -8.53
N TRP A 134 8.60 -1.13 -8.05
CA TRP A 134 8.26 -1.22 -6.63
C TRP A 134 9.50 -1.55 -5.78
N PHE A 135 10.34 -2.49 -6.24
CA PHE A 135 11.59 -2.82 -5.57
C PHE A 135 12.55 -1.62 -5.52
N ALA A 136 12.73 -0.92 -6.64
CA ALA A 136 13.55 0.29 -6.69
C ALA A 136 13.02 1.40 -5.74
N ALA A 137 11.70 1.58 -5.64
CA ALA A 137 11.11 2.49 -4.65
C ALA A 137 11.40 2.05 -3.21
N GLY A 138 11.38 0.73 -2.95
CA GLY A 138 11.77 0.14 -1.67
C GLY A 138 13.22 0.47 -1.30
N VAL A 139 14.14 0.30 -2.23
CA VAL A 139 15.57 0.65 -2.06
C VAL A 139 15.73 2.14 -1.74
N CYS A 140 15.09 3.03 -2.50
CA CYS A 140 15.10 4.46 -2.19
C CYS A 140 14.54 4.76 -0.79
N GLY A 141 13.49 4.04 -0.37
CA GLY A 141 12.94 4.14 0.98
C GLY A 141 13.97 3.76 2.05
N ILE A 142 14.66 2.63 1.88
CA ILE A 142 15.69 2.17 2.81
C ILE A 142 16.83 3.20 2.89
N VAL A 143 17.31 3.71 1.75
CA VAL A 143 18.36 4.75 1.72
C VAL A 143 17.93 6.01 2.46
N ALA A 144 16.69 6.48 2.25
CA ALA A 144 16.16 7.65 2.96
C ALA A 144 16.08 7.42 4.48
N GLN A 145 15.64 6.23 4.92
CA GLN A 145 15.56 5.90 6.34
C GLN A 145 16.96 5.82 6.98
N ILE A 146 17.92 5.17 6.31
CA ILE A 146 19.30 5.07 6.77
C ILE A 146 19.91 6.47 6.92
N TYR A 147 19.75 7.33 5.91
CA TYR A 147 20.28 8.69 5.94
C TYR A 147 19.61 9.55 7.04
N SER A 148 18.29 9.43 7.23
CA SER A 148 17.60 10.10 8.34
C SER A 148 18.11 9.64 9.71
N LEU A 149 18.38 8.34 9.88
CA LEU A 149 19.00 7.81 11.10
C LEU A 149 20.42 8.33 11.32
N TYR A 150 21.21 8.47 10.26
CA TYR A 150 22.54 9.08 10.34
C TYR A 150 22.46 10.54 10.81
N GLN A 151 21.54 11.34 10.26
CA GLN A 151 21.35 12.73 10.69
C GLN A 151 20.94 12.84 12.16
N LEU A 152 20.10 11.93 12.65
CA LEU A 152 19.67 11.90 14.05
C LEU A 152 20.80 11.50 15.02
N ASN A 153 21.75 10.68 14.56
CA ASN A 153 22.90 10.25 15.36
C ASN A 153 24.06 11.27 15.37
N LEU A 154 23.99 12.37 14.60
CA LEU A 154 24.98 13.44 14.68
C LEU A 154 24.80 14.22 16.01
N PRO A 155 25.80 14.25 16.91
CA PRO A 155 25.66 14.83 18.27
C PRO A 155 25.36 16.33 18.39
N ASN A 156 25.21 17.08 17.29
CA ASN A 156 25.26 18.55 17.29
C ASN A 156 24.00 19.27 16.76
N GLN A 157 22.84 18.63 16.67
CA GLN A 157 21.58 19.35 16.40
C GLN A 157 20.86 19.66 17.72
N VAL A 158 21.49 20.48 18.57
CA VAL A 158 20.74 21.24 19.58
C VAL A 158 19.84 22.17 18.77
N PRO A 159 18.50 22.11 18.90
CA PRO A 159 17.63 23.02 18.18
C PRO A 159 17.93 24.45 18.65
N GLU A 160 18.61 25.23 17.81
CA GLU A 160 18.93 26.64 18.02
C GLU A 160 17.68 27.50 18.31
N LYS A 161 16.48 26.95 18.09
CA LYS A 161 15.20 27.54 18.46
C LYS A 161 14.91 27.67 19.96
N GLN A 162 15.77 27.16 20.85
CA GLN A 162 15.61 27.34 22.30
C GLN A 162 16.55 28.38 22.93
N LEU A 163 17.40 29.05 22.14
CA LEU A 163 18.32 30.11 22.65
C LEU A 163 17.82 31.55 22.41
N LEU A 164 16.59 31.71 21.92
CA LEU A 164 15.93 33.02 21.70
C LEU A 164 14.58 33.13 22.42
N LEU A 165 14.47 32.60 23.63
CA LEU A 165 13.41 32.94 24.61
C LEU A 165 14.02 33.09 26.01
#